data_AF-A0A420YVT2-F1
#
_entry.id   AF-A0A420YVT2-F1
#
_cell.length_a   1.000
_cell.length_b   1.000
_cell.length_c   1.000
_cell.angle_alpha   90.00
_cell.angle_beta   90.00
_cell.angle_gamma   90.00
#
_symmetry.space_group_name_H-M   'P 1'
#
loop_
_entity.id
_entity.type
_entity.pdbx_description
1 polymer ?
#
loop_
_entity_poly.entity_id
_entity_poly.type
_entity_poly.pdbx_seq_one_letter_code
_entity_poly.pdbx_strand_id
1 'polypeptide(L)'
;AAIIDEEGKEHEMCGILKNQATMEGMKLTLGYRHVKTAHLTLRGHEFHYSKLVYEPQEEIIAEQTAATGRKVGTYMMRYKNVIAGYTHLYWAEQNILELWS
;
A
#
# COMPACT_ATOMS: atom_id res chain seq x y z
N ALA A 1 9.96 12.04 5.98
CA ALA A 1 8.99 11.44 5.03
C ALA A 1 9.08 12.24 3.76
N ALA A 2 9.19 11.57 2.62
CA ALA A 2 9.41 12.26 1.36
C ALA A 2 8.89 11.46 0.17
N ILE A 3 8.72 12.15 -0.95
CA ILE A 3 8.62 11.53 -2.26
C ILE A 3 9.87 11.90 -3.07
N ILE A 4 10.46 10.92 -3.73
CA ILE A 4 11.59 11.10 -4.64
C ILE A 4 11.03 10.97 -6.05
N ASP A 5 11.16 12.02 -6.86
CA ASP A 5 10.69 12.01 -8.23
C ASP A 5 11.57 11.15 -9.16
N GLU A 6 11.20 11.06 -10.42
CA GLU A 6 11.90 10.25 -11.42
C GLU A 6 13.33 10.74 -11.71
N GLU A 7 13.65 11.99 -11.39
CA GLU A 7 14.97 12.60 -11.53
C GLU A 7 15.83 12.44 -10.26
N GLY A 8 15.29 11.79 -9.21
CA GLY A 8 15.97 11.60 -7.93
C GLY A 8 15.89 12.80 -6.99
N LYS A 9 15.06 13.81 -7.30
CA LYS A 9 14.87 14.96 -6.42
C LYS A 9 13.87 14.63 -5.32
N GLU A 10 14.29 14.87 -4.08
CA GLU A 10 13.49 14.65 -2.89
C GLU A 10 12.57 15.84 -2.60
N HIS A 11 11.30 15.55 -2.29
CA HIS A 11 10.29 16.53 -1.88
C HIS A 11 9.72 16.13 -0.52
N GLU A 12 9.77 17.07 0.43
CA GLU A 12 9.29 16.86 1.80
C GLU A 12 7.76 16.69 1.84
N MET A 13 7.30 15.72 2.64
CA MET A 13 5.88 15.46 2.87
C MET A 13 5.49 15.77 4.32
N CYS A 14 4.20 15.82 4.62
CA CYS A 14 3.65 16.19 5.94
C CYS A 14 4.10 15.33 7.14
N GLY A 15 4.82 14.22 6.92
CA GLY A 15 5.47 13.47 7.99
C GLY A 15 4.56 12.57 8.84
N ILE A 16 3.28 12.42 8.50
CA ILE A 16 2.35 11.55 9.24
C ILE A 16 2.75 10.08 9.14
N LEU A 17 2.99 9.60 7.92
CA LEU A 17 3.62 8.31 7.65
C LEU A 17 5.11 8.58 7.41
N LYS A 18 6.00 7.93 8.17
CA LYS A 18 7.44 8.23 8.14
C LYS A 18 8.17 7.49 7.01
N ASN A 19 7.50 7.33 5.88
CA ASN A 19 7.98 6.58 4.73
C ASN A 19 8.64 7.49 3.68
N GLN A 20 9.45 6.88 2.84
CA GLN A 20 9.96 7.47 1.60
C GLN A 20 9.47 6.62 0.42
N ALA A 21 8.86 7.27 -0.57
CA ALA A 21 8.47 6.63 -1.83
C ALA A 21 9.29 7.21 -2.98
N THR A 22 9.63 6.40 -3.97
CA THR A 22 10.47 6.83 -5.10
C THR A 22 9.83 6.45 -6.43
N MET A 23 10.01 7.31 -7.43
CA MET A 23 9.72 7.09 -8.84
C MET A 23 10.99 6.78 -9.65
N GLU A 24 12.18 6.78 -9.04
CA GLU A 24 13.42 6.42 -9.72
C GLU A 24 13.40 4.98 -10.22
N GLY A 25 13.74 4.80 -11.50
CA GLY A 25 13.71 3.49 -12.16
C GLY A 25 12.32 2.84 -12.13
N MET A 26 11.26 3.65 -12.12
CA MET A 26 9.88 3.20 -12.00
C MET A 26 9.52 2.11 -13.00
N LYS A 27 8.71 1.16 -12.52
CA LYS A 27 8.06 0.13 -13.34
C LYS A 27 6.60 0.08 -12.95
N LEU A 28 5.73 -0.05 -13.95
CA LEU A 28 4.30 -0.15 -13.70
C LEU A 28 4.00 -1.40 -12.85
N THR A 29 3.45 -1.19 -11.66
CA THR A 29 2.82 -2.21 -10.86
C THR A 29 1.32 -2.18 -11.15
N LEU A 30 0.83 -3.30 -11.70
CA LEU A 30 -0.55 -3.43 -12.16
C LEU A 30 -1.14 -4.76 -11.71
N GLY A 31 -2.44 -4.75 -11.44
CA GLY A 31 -3.27 -5.96 -11.43
C GLY A 31 -4.06 -6.15 -10.15
N TYR A 32 -4.92 -7.17 -10.15
CA TYR A 32 -5.81 -7.45 -9.03
C TYR A 32 -5.06 -7.94 -7.79
N ARG A 33 -5.61 -7.61 -6.63
CA ARG A 33 -5.12 -8.00 -5.31
C ARG A 33 -6.21 -8.65 -4.49
N HIS A 34 -5.84 -9.71 -3.79
CA HIS A 34 -6.56 -10.17 -2.61
C HIS A 34 -5.82 -9.63 -1.39
N VAL A 35 -6.57 -8.96 -0.50
CA VAL A 35 -6.05 -8.33 0.71
C VAL A 35 -6.69 -9.02 1.89
N LYS A 36 -5.91 -9.81 2.62
CA LYS A 36 -6.38 -10.55 3.79
C LYS A 36 -5.89 -9.86 5.05
N THR A 37 -6.83 -9.30 5.80
CA THR A 37 -6.60 -8.69 7.12
C THR A 37 -7.02 -9.66 8.21
N ALA A 38 -6.94 -9.25 9.48
CA ALA A 38 -7.45 -10.03 10.61
C ALA A 38 -8.98 -10.23 10.58
N HIS A 39 -9.73 -9.27 10.01
CA HIS A 39 -11.20 -9.23 10.07
C HIS A 39 -11.86 -9.42 8.70
N LEU A 40 -11.23 -8.90 7.64
CA LEU A 40 -11.78 -8.87 6.29
C LEU A 40 -10.87 -9.57 5.29
N THR A 41 -11.48 -10.19 4.29
CA THR A 41 -10.84 -10.49 3.01
C THR A 41 -11.41 -9.59 1.94
N LEU A 42 -10.61 -8.63 1.48
CA LEU A 42 -10.98 -7.64 0.48
C LEU A 42 -10.37 -7.99 -0.88
N ARG A 43 -10.97 -7.44 -1.92
CA ARG A 43 -10.41 -7.42 -3.28
C ARG A 43 -10.02 -6.00 -3.64
N GLY A 44 -9.21 -5.84 -4.67
CA GLY A 44 -8.84 -4.55 -5.19
C GLY A 44 -7.91 -4.66 -6.39
N HIS A 45 -7.30 -3.55 -6.75
CA HIS A 45 -6.26 -3.52 -7.77
C HIS A 45 -5.17 -2.52 -7.41
N GLU A 46 -3.99 -2.72 -7.97
CA GLU A 46 -2.91 -1.74 -7.97
C GLU A 46 -2.74 -1.17 -9.37
N PHE A 47 -2.42 0.12 -9.41
CA PHE A 47 -2.00 0.85 -10.60
C PHE A 47 -1.07 1.98 -10.14
N HIS A 48 0.24 1.72 -10.09
CA HIS A 48 1.21 2.74 -9.68
C HIS A 48 2.61 2.46 -10.23
N TYR A 49 3.42 3.52 -10.27
CA TYR A 49 4.82 3.48 -10.71
C TYR A 49 5.81 3.56 -9.55
N SER A 50 5.40 4.22 -8.45
CA SER A 50 6.26 4.40 -7.29
C SER A 50 6.37 3.12 -6.48
N LYS A 51 7.42 3.06 -5.68
CA LYS A 51 7.63 2.03 -4.65
C LYS A 51 8.09 2.71 -3.37
N LEU A 52 7.95 2.04 -2.24
CA LEU A 52 8.65 2.45 -1.02
C LEU A 52 10.14 2.18 -1.17
N VAL A 53 10.96 3.09 -0.65
CA VAL A 53 12.43 2.94 -0.61
C VAL A 53 12.82 1.85 0.38
N TYR A 54 12.09 1.77 1.49
CA TYR A 54 12.30 0.81 2.57
C TYR A 54 10.99 0.11 2.92
N GLU A 55 11.09 -1.03 3.62
CA GLU A 55 9.90 -1.59 4.26
C GLU A 55 9.33 -0.60 5.28
N PRO A 56 8.00 -0.48 5.35
CA PRO A 56 7.37 0.45 6.29
C PRO A 56 7.69 0.05 7.73
N GLN A 57 7.88 1.05 8.59
CA GLN A 57 8.04 0.83 10.03
C GLN A 57 6.69 0.67 10.74
N GLU A 58 5.62 1.08 10.06
CA GLU A 58 4.24 0.92 10.50
C GLU A 58 3.84 -0.56 10.60
N GLU A 59 2.82 -0.83 11.41
CA GLU A 59 2.26 -2.17 11.53
C GLU A 59 1.69 -2.63 10.19
N ILE A 60 2.14 -3.77 9.67
CA ILE A 60 1.55 -4.39 8.48
C ILE A 60 0.30 -5.15 8.92
N ILE A 61 -0.86 -4.73 8.41
CA ILE A 61 -2.17 -5.25 8.83
C ILE A 61 -2.82 -6.21 7.82
N ALA A 62 -2.15 -6.48 6.69
CA ALA A 62 -2.67 -7.39 5.68
C ALA A 62 -1.59 -8.21 4.97
N GLU A 63 -1.93 -9.46 4.68
CA GLU A 63 -1.24 -10.25 3.65
C GLU A 63 -1.87 -9.96 2.28
N GLN A 64 -1.02 -9.69 1.29
CA GLN A 64 -1.48 -9.40 -0.07
C GLN A 64 -0.98 -10.44 -1.08
N THR A 65 -1.88 -10.85 -1.96
CA THR A 65 -1.56 -11.74 -3.09
C THR A 65 -2.14 -11.20 -4.39
N ALA A 66 -1.50 -11.54 -5.50
CA ALA A 66 -2.06 -11.33 -6.82
C ALA A 66 -3.28 -12.24 -7.05
N ALA A 67 -4.04 -12.00 -8.13
CA ALA A 67 -5.14 -12.90 -8.53
C ALA A 67 -4.69 -14.37 -8.72
N THR A 68 -3.42 -14.59 -9.03
CA THR A 68 -2.82 -15.94 -9.17
C THR A 68 -2.46 -16.60 -7.83
N GLY A 69 -2.67 -15.93 -6.69
CA GLY A 69 -2.29 -16.42 -5.36
C GLY A 69 -0.83 -16.18 -4.98
N ARG A 70 0.00 -15.64 -5.88
CA ARG A 70 1.40 -15.28 -5.58
C ARG A 70 1.45 -14.09 -4.62
N LYS A 71 2.31 -14.15 -3.59
CA LYS A 71 2.62 -13.01 -2.71
C LYS A 71 3.17 -11.81 -3.50
N VAL A 72 2.74 -10.62 -3.12
CA VAL A 72 3.22 -9.35 -3.69
C VAL A 72 4.05 -8.58 -2.66
N GLY A 73 4.91 -7.67 -3.13
CA GLY A 73 5.81 -6.88 -2.29
C GLY A 73 5.24 -5.54 -1.81
N THR A 74 3.93 -5.36 -1.91
CA THR A 74 3.22 -4.15 -1.47
C THR A 74 2.49 -4.41 -0.16
N TYR A 75 2.37 -3.37 0.66
CA TYR A 75 1.87 -3.47 2.03
C TYR A 75 0.57 -2.70 2.20
N MET A 76 -0.29 -3.20 3.10
CA MET A 76 -1.30 -2.39 3.76
C MET A 76 -0.86 -2.23 5.22
N MET A 77 -0.65 -0.99 5.63
CA MET A 77 -0.03 -0.63 6.90
C MET A 77 -0.92 0.29 7.73
N ARG A 78 -0.70 0.31 9.04
CA ARG A 78 -1.43 1.14 10.00
C ARG A 78 -0.49 1.99 10.85
N TYR A 79 -0.82 3.28 10.93
CA TYR A 79 -0.28 4.20 11.93
C TYR A 79 -1.44 4.86 12.68
N LYS A 80 -1.65 4.48 13.95
CA LYS A 80 -2.84 4.87 14.73
C LYS A 80 -4.12 4.54 13.94
N ASN A 81 -4.93 5.54 13.60
CA ASN A 81 -6.17 5.38 12.84
C ASN A 81 -5.98 5.58 11.33
N VAL A 82 -4.74 5.76 10.84
CA VAL A 82 -4.45 5.88 9.42
C VAL A 82 -4.13 4.49 8.87
N ILE A 83 -4.86 4.07 7.84
CA ILE A 83 -4.53 2.90 7.04
C ILE A 83 -4.06 3.38 5.67
N ALA A 84 -2.93 2.84 5.22
CA ALA A 84 -2.30 3.25 3.97
C ALA A 84 -1.79 2.04 3.19
N GLY A 85 -1.74 2.17 1.87
CA GLY A 85 -1.26 1.16 0.96
C GLY A 85 -1.51 1.58 -0.49
N TYR A 86 -0.97 0.81 -1.44
CA TYR A 86 -1.13 1.08 -2.87
C TYR A 86 -2.45 0.54 -3.45
N THR A 87 -3.15 -0.32 -2.72
CA THR A 87 -4.30 -1.03 -3.25
C THR A 87 -5.53 -0.15 -3.29
N HIS A 88 -6.07 0.03 -4.49
CA HIS A 88 -7.42 0.54 -4.70
C HIS A 88 -8.41 -0.56 -4.32
N LEU A 89 -8.91 -0.49 -3.09
CA LEU A 89 -9.80 -1.50 -2.53
C LEU A 89 -11.16 -1.48 -3.24
N TYR A 90 -11.78 -2.65 -3.36
CA TYR A 90 -13.18 -2.84 -3.67
C TYR A 90 -13.87 -3.36 -2.42
N TRP A 91 -14.82 -2.60 -1.90
CA TRP A 91 -15.49 -2.87 -0.63
C TRP A 91 -17.02 -2.78 -0.71
N ALA A 92 -17.62 -2.75 -1.91
CA ALA A 92 -19.08 -2.65 -2.03
C ALA A 92 -19.84 -3.84 -1.39
N GLU A 93 -19.15 -4.97 -1.21
CA GLU A 93 -19.69 -6.21 -0.64
C GLU A 93 -19.32 -6.41 0.85
N GLN A 94 -18.59 -5.48 1.47
CA GLN A 94 -18.01 -5.66 2.80
C GLN A 94 -18.11 -4.38 3.64
N ASN A 95 -18.24 -4.50 4.96
CA ASN A 95 -18.15 -3.33 5.84
C ASN A 95 -16.68 -2.92 6.03
N ILE A 96 -16.22 -1.96 5.23
CA ILE A 96 -14.82 -1.49 5.30
C ILE A 96 -14.43 -0.92 6.66
N LEU A 97 -15.39 -0.52 7.51
CA LEU A 97 -15.09 0.00 8.85
C LEU A 97 -14.53 -1.07 9.79
N GLU A 98 -14.72 -2.37 9.49
CA GLU A 98 -14.08 -3.46 10.24
C GLU A 98 -12.55 -3.47 10.09
N LEU A 99 -12.00 -2.67 9.15
CA LEU A 99 -10.58 -2.39 9.13
C LEU A 99 -10.10 -1.65 10.38
N TRP A 100 -10.95 -0.99 11.17
CA TRP A 100 -10.55 -0.27 12.40
C TRP A 100 -10.94 -0.96 13.69
N SER A 101 -11.56 -2.15 13.59
CA SER A 101 -11.73 -3.07 14.72
C SER A 101 -10.37 -3.59 15.21
#